data_AF-A0A530BSH5-F1
#
_entry.id   AF-A0A530BSH5-F1
#
_cell.length_a   1.000
_cell.length_b   1.000
_cell.length_c   1.000
_cell.angle_alpha   90.00
_cell.angle_beta   90.00
_cell.angle_gamma   90.00
#
_symmetry.space_group_name_H-M   'P 1'
#
loop_
_entity.id
_entity.type
_entity.pdbx_description
1 polymer ?
#
loop_
_entity_poly.entity_id
_entity_poly.type
_entity_poly.pdbx_seq_one_letter_code
_entity_poly.pdbx_strand_id
1 'polypeptide(L)'
;IGPEAGPIGRADRFVDRWQKLHRTSQDQYQAGDMSGYKSTRSAMSAMAKSLERDPQLESLLANHKKALGIQVESGRRLGVELGFNHGIGRGRGIGI
;
A
#
# COMPACT_ATOMS: atom_id res chain seq x y z
N ILE A 1 9.84 -17.83 22.66
CA ILE A 1 9.52 -16.42 22.29
C ILE A 1 9.49 -16.33 20.78
N GLY A 2 8.30 -16.53 20.18
CA GLY A 2 8.13 -16.52 18.72
C GLY A 2 8.27 -15.11 18.15
N PRO A 3 8.88 -14.92 16.96
CA PRO A 3 9.12 -13.60 16.35
C PRO A 3 7.84 -12.86 15.89
N GLU A 4 6.65 -13.35 16.21
CA GLU A 4 5.37 -12.93 15.61
C GLU A 4 4.83 -11.58 16.12
N ALA A 5 5.43 -11.05 17.20
CA ALA A 5 5.05 -9.77 17.82
C ALA A 5 6.13 -8.68 17.71
N GLY A 6 7.11 -8.84 16.82
CA GLY A 6 8.13 -7.83 16.57
C GLY A 6 7.70 -6.74 15.58
N PRO A 7 8.34 -5.56 15.59
CA PRO A 7 8.13 -4.50 14.59
C PRO A 7 8.24 -5.00 13.14
N ILE A 8 9.14 -5.95 12.87
CA ILE A 8 9.30 -6.60 11.56
C ILE A 8 8.01 -7.28 11.10
N GLY A 9 7.29 -7.98 12.00
CA GLY A 9 6.03 -8.63 11.67
C GLY A 9 4.89 -7.65 11.35
N ARG A 10 5.00 -6.37 11.73
CA ARG A 10 4.04 -5.34 11.29
C ARG A 10 4.27 -4.94 9.83
N ALA A 11 5.53 -4.79 9.42
CA ALA A 11 5.88 -4.51 8.04
C ALA A 11 5.51 -5.69 7.13
N ASP A 12 5.82 -6.91 7.53
CA ASP A 12 5.51 -8.10 6.73
C ASP A 12 3.99 -8.28 6.52
N ARG A 13 3.20 -8.15 7.60
CA ARG A 13 1.72 -8.14 7.52
C ARG A 13 1.18 -6.99 6.67
N PHE A 14 1.85 -5.84 6.67
CA PHE A 14 1.48 -4.72 5.83
C PHE A 14 1.67 -5.07 4.36
N VAL A 15 2.83 -5.64 3.99
CA VAL A 15 3.12 -6.07 2.62
C VAL A 15 2.14 -7.14 2.15
N ASP A 16 1.91 -8.17 2.96
CA ASP A 16 0.96 -9.25 2.65
C ASP A 16 -0.46 -8.71 2.40
N ARG A 17 -0.96 -7.86 3.32
CA ARG A 17 -2.29 -7.26 3.18
C ARG A 17 -2.38 -6.33 1.97
N TRP A 18 -1.34 -5.54 1.70
CA TRP A 18 -1.28 -4.67 0.54
C TRP A 18 -1.36 -5.46 -0.77
N GLN A 19 -0.58 -6.52 -0.91
CA GLN A 19 -0.57 -7.37 -2.10
C GLN A 19 -1.93 -8.05 -2.33
N LYS A 20 -2.57 -8.53 -1.24
CA LYS A 20 -3.94 -9.10 -1.31
C LYS A 20 -4.95 -8.07 -1.82
N LEU A 21 -4.99 -6.88 -1.22
CA LEU A 21 -5.90 -5.81 -1.65
C LEU A 21 -5.63 -5.38 -3.10
N HIS A 22 -4.37 -5.28 -3.50
CA HIS A 22 -4.03 -4.93 -4.88
C HIS A 22 -4.60 -5.96 -5.87
N ARG A 23 -4.38 -7.26 -5.63
CA ARG A 23 -4.92 -8.34 -6.47
C ARG A 23 -6.45 -8.33 -6.48
N THR A 24 -7.09 -8.17 -5.32
CA THR A 24 -8.55 -8.05 -5.21
C THR A 24 -9.07 -6.84 -5.99
N SER A 25 -8.39 -5.69 -5.94
CA SER A 25 -8.82 -4.51 -6.70
C SER A 25 -8.75 -4.75 -8.22
N GLN A 26 -7.74 -5.49 -8.68
CA GLN A 26 -7.59 -5.82 -10.09
C GLN A 26 -8.64 -6.83 -10.55
N ASP A 27 -8.95 -7.83 -9.72
CA ASP A 27 -10.03 -8.80 -9.95
C ASP A 27 -11.40 -8.10 -10.03
N GLN A 28 -11.71 -7.24 -9.05
CA GLN A 28 -12.94 -6.45 -9.02
C GLN A 28 -13.09 -5.53 -10.23
N TYR A 29 -12.00 -4.88 -10.65
CA TYR A 29 -12.01 -4.04 -11.85
C TYR A 29 -12.30 -4.86 -13.11
N GLN A 30 -11.68 -6.03 -13.27
CA GLN A 30 -11.92 -6.94 -14.39
C GLN A 30 -13.34 -7.53 -14.38
N ALA A 31 -13.88 -7.82 -13.20
CA ALA A 31 -15.25 -8.30 -13.02
C ALA A 31 -16.31 -7.20 -13.19
N GLY A 32 -15.90 -5.93 -13.33
CA GLY A 32 -16.82 -4.78 -13.39
C GLY A 32 -17.43 -4.38 -12.04
N ASP A 33 -16.96 -4.95 -10.92
CA ASP A 33 -17.36 -4.58 -9.57
C ASP A 33 -16.68 -3.27 -9.13
N MET A 34 -17.21 -2.15 -9.63
CA MET A 34 -16.72 -0.81 -9.29
C MET A 34 -16.93 -0.45 -7.81
N SER A 35 -17.91 -1.06 -7.13
CA SER A 35 -18.19 -0.81 -5.70
C SER A 35 -17.13 -1.47 -4.83
N GLY A 36 -16.87 -2.75 -5.06
CA GLY A 36 -15.78 -3.49 -4.44
C GLY A 36 -14.43 -2.84 -4.72
N TYR A 37 -14.18 -2.48 -5.99
CA TYR A 37 -12.95 -1.79 -6.39
C TYR A 37 -12.71 -0.51 -5.56
N LYS A 38 -13.71 0.36 -5.43
CA LYS A 38 -13.61 1.60 -4.63
C LYS A 38 -13.36 1.31 -3.15
N SER A 39 -14.03 0.30 -2.59
CA SER A 39 -13.84 -0.11 -1.19
C SER A 39 -12.41 -0.59 -0.94
N THR A 40 -11.90 -1.48 -1.80
CA THR A 40 -10.54 -2.00 -1.73
C THR A 40 -9.50 -0.88 -1.89
N ARG A 41 -9.69 0.04 -2.85
CA ARG A 41 -8.82 1.22 -3.03
C ARG A 41 -8.84 2.14 -1.80
N SER A 42 -9.99 2.30 -1.15
CA SER A 42 -10.09 3.07 0.11
C SER A 42 -9.30 2.43 1.24
N ALA A 43 -9.36 1.10 1.39
CA ALA A 43 -8.57 0.36 2.36
C ALA A 43 -7.06 0.50 2.12
N MET A 44 -6.62 0.41 0.85
CA MET A 44 -5.23 0.67 0.48
C MET A 44 -4.82 2.11 0.79
N SER A 45 -5.68 3.11 0.52
CA SER A 45 -5.41 4.51 0.87
C SER A 45 -5.23 4.70 2.38
N ALA A 46 -6.05 4.05 3.20
CA ALA A 46 -5.93 4.07 4.65
C ALA A 46 -4.62 3.44 5.13
N MET A 47 -4.19 2.34 4.49
CA MET A 47 -2.89 1.71 4.78
C MET A 47 -1.72 2.64 4.43
N ALA A 48 -1.74 3.27 3.25
CA ALA A 48 -0.72 4.24 2.84
C ALA A 48 -0.63 5.42 3.82
N LYS A 49 -1.76 5.96 4.27
CA LYS A 49 -1.80 7.02 5.30
C LYS A 49 -1.26 6.57 6.66
N SER A 50 -1.39 5.30 7.00
CA SER A 50 -0.83 4.77 8.24
C SER A 50 0.70 4.83 8.23
N LEU A 51 1.34 4.73 7.06
CA LEU A 51 2.80 4.88 6.93
C LEU A 51 3.23 6.32 7.18
N GLU A 52 2.46 7.29 6.67
CA GLU A 52 2.74 8.72 6.92
C GLU A 52 2.65 9.09 8.41
N ARG A 53 1.88 8.32 9.19
CA ARG A 53 1.64 8.52 10.63
C ARG A 53 2.56 7.67 11.52
N ASP A 54 3.21 6.65 10.97
CA ASP A 54 4.09 5.72 11.70
C ASP A 54 5.49 5.71 11.06
N PRO A 55 6.40 6.59 11.53
CA PRO A 55 7.76 6.68 11.03
C PRO A 55 8.58 5.38 11.23
N GLN A 56 8.25 4.58 12.24
CA GLN A 56 8.92 3.31 12.50
C GLN A 56 8.50 2.29 11.44
N LEU A 57 7.22 2.16 11.16
CA LEU A 57 6.72 1.27 10.11
C LEU A 57 7.19 1.70 8.72
N GLU A 58 7.22 3.01 8.45
CA GLU A 58 7.79 3.56 7.22
C GLU A 58 9.26 3.16 7.04
N SER A 59 10.07 3.27 8.09
CA SER A 59 11.49 2.87 8.04
C SER A 59 11.67 1.36 7.81
N LEU A 60 10.79 0.53 8.37
CA LEU A 60 10.84 -0.92 8.16
C LEU A 60 10.45 -1.28 6.72
N LEU A 61 9.36 -0.70 6.22
CA LEU A 61 8.92 -0.91 4.85
C LEU A 61 9.83 -0.25 3.82
N ALA A 62 10.67 0.71 4.22
CA ALA A 62 11.68 1.29 3.35
C ALA A 62 12.68 0.24 2.82
N ASN A 63 12.94 -0.82 3.59
CA ASN A 63 13.74 -1.96 3.12
C ASN A 63 12.94 -2.89 2.17
N HIS A 64 11.61 -2.82 2.21
CA HIS A 64 10.68 -3.68 1.45
C HIS A 64 9.92 -2.92 0.35
N LYS A 65 10.30 -1.69 -0.01
CA LYS A 65 9.62 -0.88 -1.03
C LYS A 65 9.46 -1.60 -2.37
N LYS A 66 10.50 -2.35 -2.76
CA LYS A 66 10.49 -3.17 -3.98
C LYS A 66 9.38 -4.23 -3.96
N ALA A 67 9.12 -4.84 -2.80
CA ALA A 67 8.04 -5.81 -2.63
C ALA A 67 6.64 -5.17 -2.66
N LEU A 68 6.57 -3.86 -2.39
CA LEU A 68 5.36 -3.06 -2.57
C LEU A 68 5.21 -2.53 -4.00
N GLY A 69 6.11 -2.83 -4.94
CA GLY A 69 6.03 -2.36 -6.33
C GLY A 69 6.53 -0.94 -6.55
N ILE A 70 7.21 -0.36 -5.56
CA ILE A 70 7.80 0.98 -5.67
C ILE A 70 9.20 0.84 -6.28
N GLN A 71 9.36 1.26 -7.53
CA GLN A 71 10.61 1.13 -8.28
C GLN A 71 11.52 2.38 -8.21
N VAL A 72 10.95 3.56 -7.96
CA VAL A 72 11.69 4.83 -7.94
C VAL A 72 11.58 5.43 -6.55
N GLU A 73 12.73 5.69 -5.92
CA GLU A 73 12.79 6.53 -4.74
C GLU A 73 12.78 8.00 -5.17
N SER A 74 11.61 8.64 -5.12
CA SER A 74 11.46 10.06 -5.45
C SER A 74 11.88 10.99 -4.31
N GLY A 75 12.48 10.46 -3.24
CA GLY A 75 12.75 11.20 -1.99
C GLY A 75 11.49 11.59 -1.21
N ARG A 76 10.31 11.07 -1.60
CA ARG A 76 9.04 11.28 -0.91
C ARG A 76 8.86 10.26 0.20
N ARG A 77 8.00 10.59 1.18
CA ARG A 77 7.58 9.65 2.23
C ARG A 77 6.99 8.41 1.59
N LEU A 78 7.30 7.25 2.15
CA LEU A 78 6.91 5.96 1.59
C LEU A 78 5.39 5.83 1.45
N GLY A 79 4.63 6.32 2.42
CA GLY A 79 3.15 6.33 2.33
C GLY A 79 2.63 7.09 1.10
N VAL A 80 3.24 8.23 0.79
CA VAL A 80 2.87 9.06 -0.37
C VAL A 80 3.25 8.37 -1.67
N GLU A 81 4.47 7.83 -1.73
CA GLU A 81 4.98 7.13 -2.91
C GLU A 81 4.20 5.85 -3.20
N LEU A 82 3.83 5.10 -2.16
CA LEU A 82 3.02 3.89 -2.24
C LEU A 82 1.63 4.18 -2.83
N GLY A 83 0.97 5.23 -2.32
CA GLY A 83 -0.31 5.68 -2.87
C GLY A 83 -0.19 6.20 -4.30
N PHE A 84 0.87 6.94 -4.61
CA PHE A 84 1.08 7.53 -5.93
C PHE A 84 1.36 6.47 -7.00
N ASN A 85 2.28 5.54 -6.74
CA ASN A 85 2.68 4.50 -7.72
C ASN A 85 1.50 3.60 -8.12
N HIS A 86 0.55 3.40 -7.20
CA HIS A 86 -0.63 2.57 -7.45
C HIS A 86 -1.88 3.36 -7.85
N GLY A 87 -1.80 4.70 -8.04
CA GLY A 87 -2.96 5.52 -8.41
C GLY A 87 -4.00 5.71 -7.29
N ILE A 88 -3.60 5.58 -6.03
CA ILE A 88 -4.43 5.65 -4.81
C ILE A 88 -4.31 7.03 -4.11
N GLY A 89 -3.45 7.91 -4.63
CA GLY A 89 -3.20 9.25 -4.08
C GLY A 89 -4.40 10.21 -4.20
N ARG A 90 -4.60 11.05 -3.16
CA ARG A 90 -5.55 12.17 -3.20
C ARG A 90 -5.03 13.26 -4.13
N GLY A 91 -5.40 13.20 -5.41
CA GLY A 91 -5.29 14.37 -6.28
C GLY A 91 -5.04 14.04 -7.74
N ARG A 92 -6.10 14.23 -8.52
CA ARG A 92 -6.16 14.35 -9.98
C ARG A 92 -6.00 13.06 -10.77
N GLY A 93 -6.94 12.90 -11.71
CA GLY A 93 -7.05 11.78 -12.61
C GLY A 93 -5.74 11.51 -13.33
N ILE A 94 -5.20 10.33 -13.08
CA ILE A 94 -4.49 9.61 -14.12
C ILE A 94 -5.57 8.72 -14.72
N GLY A 95 -6.16 9.21 -15.81
CA GLY A 95 -6.94 8.36 -16.70
C GLY A 95 -5.99 7.35 -17.33
N ILE A 96 -6.31 6.08 -17.14
CA ILE A 96 -6.12 5.01 -18.11
C ILE A 96 -7.49 4.34 -18.23
#